data_AF-A0A7K2M7U9-F1
#
_entry.id   AF-A0A7K2M7U9-F1
#
_cell.length_a   1.000
_cell.length_b   1.000
_cell.length_c   1.000
_cell.angle_alpha   90.00
_cell.angle_beta   90.00
_cell.angle_gamma   90.00
#
_symmetry.space_group_name_H-M   'P 1'
#
loop_
_entity.id
_entity.type
_entity.pdbx_description
1 polymer ?
#
loop_
_entity_poly.entity_id
_entity_poly.type
_entity_poly.pdbx_seq_one_letter_code
_entity_poly.pdbx_strand_id
1 'polypeptide(L)' 'LDRVPDARRALTAAGLDCDGVLLQSSRLAPLPGDVTRLAATNPVFLLWGTRPEGAAPATARTEGVAQ' A
#
# COMPACT_ATOMS: atom_id res chain seq x y z
N LEU A 1 -12.47 -0.15 10.54
CA LEU A 1 -12.18 -1.55 10.16
C LEU A 1 -12.39 -1.76 8.66
N ASP A 2 -13.46 -1.24 8.04
CA ASP A 2 -13.72 -1.46 6.60
C ASP A 2 -13.17 -0.40 5.62
N ARG A 3 -11.95 0.10 5.85
CA ARG A 3 -11.30 0.98 4.84
C ARG A 3 -10.88 0.20 3.59
N VAL A 4 -10.59 -1.09 3.73
CA VAL A 4 -10.11 -1.96 2.63
C VAL A 4 -11.21 -2.25 1.61
N PRO A 5 -12.44 -2.67 1.98
CA PRO A 5 -13.52 -2.83 1.01
C PRO A 5 -13.88 -1.51 0.29
N ASP A 6 -13.88 -0.39 1.00
CA ASP A 6 -14.16 0.93 0.41
C ASP A 6 -13.12 1.34 -0.63
N ALA A 7 -11.82 1.23 -0.27
CA ALA A 7 -10.73 1.57 -1.17
C ALA A 7 -10.69 0.64 -2.40
N ARG A 8 -10.92 -0.66 -2.21
CA ARG A 8 -11.01 -1.62 -3.33
C ARG A 8 -12.13 -1.22 -4.31
N ARG A 9 -13.32 -0.92 -3.79
CA ARG A 9 -14.46 -0.47 -4.62
C ARG A 9 -14.13 0.80 -5.40
N ALA A 10 -13.46 1.77 -4.77
CA ALA A 10 -13.06 3.00 -5.43
C ALA A 10 -12.07 2.76 -6.58
N LEU A 11 -11.07 1.89 -6.38
CA LEU A 11 -10.10 1.53 -7.42
C LEU A 11 -10.76 0.81 -8.59
N THR A 12 -11.61 -0.19 -8.32
CA THR A 12 -12.32 -0.90 -9.38
C THR A 12 -13.33 -0.01 -10.11
N ALA A 13 -14.01 0.90 -9.41
CA ALA A 13 -14.92 1.86 -10.02
C ALA A 13 -14.20 2.88 -10.91
N ALA A 14 -12.91 3.11 -10.67
CA ALA A 14 -12.05 3.92 -11.52
C ALA A 14 -11.51 3.16 -12.75
N GLY A 15 -11.88 1.89 -12.93
CA GLY A 15 -11.41 1.06 -14.05
C GLY A 15 -9.97 0.56 -13.91
N LEU A 16 -9.44 0.53 -12.69
CA LEU A 16 -8.13 -0.03 -12.39
C LEU A 16 -8.26 -1.50 -11.96
N ASP A 17 -7.28 -2.31 -12.37
CA ASP A 17 -7.10 -3.66 -11.82
C ASP A 17 -6.55 -3.50 -10.39
N CYS A 18 -7.33 -3.93 -9.40
CA CYS A 18 -7.03 -3.69 -8.00
C CYS A 18 -6.32 -4.89 -7.36
N ASP A 19 -5.11 -4.65 -6.85
CA ASP A 19 -4.32 -5.61 -6.09
C ASP A 19 -4.08 -5.12 -4.67
N GLY A 20 -3.64 -6.03 -3.79
CA GLY A 20 -3.32 -5.69 -2.42
C GLY A 20 -2.50 -6.74 -1.68
N VAL A 21 -1.84 -6.31 -0.60
CA VAL A 21 -1.08 -7.18 0.29
C VAL A 21 -1.21 -6.74 1.75
N LEU A 22 -1.21 -7.68 2.68
CA LEU A 22 -0.97 -7.38 4.10
C LEU A 22 0.54 -7.21 4.30
N LEU A 23 0.99 -5.97 4.48
CA LEU A 23 2.39 -5.66 4.74
C LEU A 23 2.67 -5.71 6.24
N GLN A 24 3.56 -6.62 6.61
CA GLN A 24 4.14 -6.68 7.94
C GLN A 24 5.62 -6.37 7.83
N SER A 25 6.06 -5.29 8.44
CA SER A 25 7.46 -4.93 8.55
C SER A 25 7.87 -4.84 10.02
N SER A 26 9.14 -5.11 10.27
CA SER A 26 9.76 -4.97 11.58
C SER A 26 11.07 -4.20 11.41
N ARG A 27 11.38 -3.33 12.36
CA ARG A 27 12.66 -2.61 12.39
C ARG A 27 13.59 -3.27 13.40
N LEU A 28 14.88 -3.30 13.09
CA LEU A 28 15.88 -3.68 14.07
C LEU A 28 15.99 -2.58 15.13
N ALA A 29 15.97 -2.96 16.40
CA ALA A 29 16.14 -2.06 17.53
C ALA A 29 17.14 -2.64 18.53
N PRO A 30 18.05 -1.83 19.09
CA PRO A 30 19.01 -2.31 20.08
C PRO A 30 18.32 -2.71 21.38
N LEU A 31 18.94 -3.65 22.09
CA LEU A 31 18.64 -4.02 23.47
C LEU A 31 19.91 -3.86 24.33
N PRO A 32 19.77 -3.74 25.66
CA PRO A 32 20.92 -3.79 26.55
C PRO A 32 21.73 -5.08 26.36
N GLY A 33 23.06 -4.96 26.30
CA GLY A 33 23.97 -6.10 26.09
C GLY A 33 24.32 -6.42 24.63
N ASP A 34 24.33 -5.42 23.74
CA ASP A 34 24.75 -5.52 22.33
C ASP A 34 23.96 -6.51 21.45
N VAL A 35 22.75 -6.89 21.89
CA VAL A 35 21.83 -7.71 21.10
C VAL A 35 20.79 -6.84 20.40
N THR A 36 20.29 -7.33 19.27
CA THR A 36 19.28 -6.62 18.47
C THR A 36 17.98 -7.41 18.46
N ARG A 37 16.86 -6.71 18.62
CA ARG A 37 15.51 -7.28 18.46
C ARG A 37 14.84 -6.79 17.19
N LEU A 38 13.89 -7.56 16.70
CA LEU A 38 12.91 -7.09 15.73
C LEU A 38 11.74 -6.44 16.48
N ALA A 39 11.54 -5.14 16.24
CA ALA A 39 10.39 -4.40 16.72
C ALA A 39 9.34 -4.35 15.60
N ALA A 40 8.27 -5.11 15.76
CA ALA A 40 7.16 -5.14 14.80
C ALA A 40 6.43 -3.79 14.77
N THR A 41 6.14 -3.31 13.57
CA THR A 41 5.18 -2.22 13.37
C THR A 41 3.78 -2.78 13.13
N ASN A 42 2.74 -1.97 13.39
CA ASN A 42 1.35 -2.36 13.15
C ASN A 42 1.19 -2.85 11.70
N PRO A 43 0.62 -4.05 11.46
CA PRO A 43 0.34 -4.53 10.11
C PRO A 43 -0.54 -3.53 9.35
N VAL A 44 -0.18 -3.26 8.10
CA VAL A 44 -0.96 -2.37 7.22
C VAL A 44 -1.40 -3.13 5.98
N PHE A 45 -2.63 -2.89 5.54
CA PHE A 45 -3.08 -3.41 4.25
C PHE A 45 -2.78 -2.38 3.18
N LEU A 46 -1.93 -2.75 2.21
CA LEU A 46 -1.60 -1.92 1.06
C LEU A 46 -2.50 -2.32 -0.11
N LEU A 47 -3.16 -1.35 -0.73
CA LEU A 47 -3.96 -1.51 -1.96
C LEU A 47 -3.40 -0.60 -3.04
N TRP A 48 -3.41 -1.07 -4.28
CA TRP A 48 -3.05 -0.26 -5.46
C TRP A 48 -3.88 -0.68 -6.66
N GLY A 49 -3.94 0.21 -7.65
CA GLY A 49 -4.57 -0.06 -8.93
C GLY A 49 -3.55 -0.01 -10.06
N THR A 50 -3.54 -1.00 -10.95
CA THR A 50 -2.80 -0.96 -12.20
C THR A 50 -3.74 -0.60 -13.35
N ARG A 51 -3.19 0.03 -14.39
CA ARG A 51 -3.98 0.35 -15.59
C ARG A 51 -3.97 -0.89 -16.48
N PRO A 52 -5.13 -1.41 -16.91
CA PRO A 52 -5.18 -2.56 -17.81
C PRO A 52 -4.43 -2.26 -19.11
N GLU A 53 -3.69 -3.23 -19.63
CA GLU A 53 -3.01 -3.07 -20.92
C GLU A 53 -4.05 -2.88 -22.04
N GLY A 54 -3.85 -1.87 -22.89
CA GLY A 54 -4.79 -1.50 -23.95
C GLY A 54 -5.89 -0.51 -23.53
N ALA A 55 -5.95 -0.10 -22.25
CA ALA A 55 -6.79 1.03 -21.85
C ALA A 55 -6.28 2.33 -22.49
N ALA A 56 -7.19 3.10 -23.12
CA ALA A 56 -6.86 4.44 -23.60
C ALA A 56 -6.24 5.27 -22.46
N PRO A 57 -5.22 6.11 -22.70
CA PRO A 57 -4.52 6.82 -21.64
C PRO A 57 -5.51 7.72 -20.89
N ALA A 58 -5.95 7.28 -19.71
CA ALA A 58 -6.71 8.13 -18.81
C ALA A 58 -5.85 9.35 -18.51
N THR A 59 -6.40 10.54 -18.77
CA THR A 59 -5.77 11.85 -18.53
C THR A 59 -4.99 11.80 -17.22
N ALA A 60 -3.67 11.85 -17.33
CA ALA A 60 -2.76 11.67 -16.21
C ALA A 60 -3.11 12.68 -15.12
N ARG A 61 -3.65 12.20 -14.00
CA ARG A 61 -3.81 13.00 -12.80
C ARG A 61 -2.44 13.06 -12.13
N THR A 62 -1.89 14.26 -12.03
CA THR A 62 -0.60 14.52 -11.39
C THR A 62 -0.75 14.28 -9.89
N GLU A 63 -0.11 13.24 -9.36
CA GLU A 63 0.14 13.13 -7.92
C GLU A 63 1.66 13.14 -7.71
N GLY A 64 2.18 14.35 -7.52
CA GLY A 64 3.49 14.53 -6.89
C GLY A 64 3.28 14.49 -5.39
N VAL A 65 3.98 13.57 -4.70
CA VAL A 65 4.20 13.70 -3.26
C VAL A 65 5.14 14.87 -3.09
N ALA A 66 4.64 16.00 -2.58
CA ALA A 66 5.50 17.07 -2.11
C ALA A 66 6.43 16.49 -1.02
N GLN A 67 7.74 16.55 -1.29
CA GLN A 67 8.80 16.22 -0.32
C GLN A 67 8.90 17.33 0.73
#